data_AF-A0A352Q4E4-F1
#
_entry.id   AF-A0A352Q4E4-F1
#
_cell.length_a   1.000
_cell.length_b   1.000
_cell.length_c   1.000
_cell.angle_alpha   90.00
_cell.angle_beta   90.00
_cell.angle_gamma   90.00
#
_symmetry.space_group_name_H-M   'P 1'
#
loop_
_entity.id
_entity.type
_entity.pdbx_description
1 polymer ?
#
loop_
_entity_poly.entity_id
_entity_poly.type
_entity_poly.pdbx_seq_one_letter_code
_entity_poly.pdbx_strand_id
1 'polypeptide(L)'
;LSRGDFPLQPLLSGKTLIIVTSSGEFGFEKGGIREHSGHLAPHLRTLSKYLGVDTIYEIAAEYQEFGDERHRISVANAKYRAERIASELTI
;
A
#
# COMPACT_ATOMS: atom_id res chain seq x y z
N LEU A 1 28.96 -17.40 -14.42
CA LEU A 1 28.09 -16.25 -14.78
C LEU A 1 28.65 -15.01 -14.07
N SER A 2 28.89 -13.90 -14.76
CA SER A 2 29.53 -12.68 -14.21
C SER A 2 28.66 -11.85 -13.26
N ARG A 3 27.49 -12.36 -12.83
CA ARG A 3 26.45 -11.59 -12.13
C ARG A 3 26.40 -11.79 -10.60
N GLY A 4 27.37 -12.52 -10.02
CA GLY A 4 27.44 -12.75 -8.57
C GLY A 4 26.22 -13.51 -8.01
N ASP A 5 25.99 -13.38 -6.70
CA ASP A 5 24.98 -14.16 -5.95
C ASP A 5 23.53 -13.65 -6.13
N PHE A 6 23.34 -12.48 -6.75
CA PHE A 6 22.03 -11.85 -6.97
C PHE A 6 21.78 -11.62 -8.46
N PRO A 7 21.41 -12.67 -9.21
CA PRO A 7 21.30 -12.60 -10.67
C PRO A 7 20.06 -11.82 -11.16
N LEU A 8 19.07 -11.57 -10.29
CA LEU A 8 17.85 -10.83 -10.59
C LEU A 8 17.97 -9.38 -10.12
N GLN A 9 17.78 -8.43 -11.03
CA GLN A 9 17.77 -6.99 -10.74
C GLN A 9 16.52 -6.34 -11.36
N PRO A 10 15.96 -5.31 -10.72
CA PRO A 10 14.87 -4.54 -11.32
C PRO A 10 15.32 -3.83 -12.60
N LEU A 11 14.42 -3.77 -13.58
CA LEU A 11 14.65 -3.00 -14.82
C LEU A 11 14.32 -1.52 -14.67
N LEU A 12 13.46 -1.20 -13.70
CA LEU A 12 13.04 0.16 -13.39
C LEU A 12 13.78 0.66 -12.14
N SER A 13 13.83 1.97 -11.97
CA SER A 13 14.29 2.66 -10.75
C SER A 13 13.50 3.96 -10.56
N GLY A 14 13.53 4.55 -9.36
CA GLY A 14 12.91 5.84 -9.10
C GLY A 14 11.38 5.82 -9.12
N LYS A 15 10.74 4.65 -9.05
CA LYS A 15 9.28 4.55 -9.16
C LYS A 15 8.62 4.80 -7.81
N THR A 16 7.48 5.47 -7.86
CA THR A 16 6.56 5.60 -6.73
C THR A 16 5.39 4.66 -6.93
N LEU A 17 5.06 3.86 -5.91
CA LEU A 17 3.89 2.99 -5.88
C LEU A 17 2.86 3.56 -4.91
N ILE A 18 1.64 3.76 -5.39
CA ILE A 18 0.49 4.14 -4.55
C ILE A 18 -0.48 2.96 -4.55
N ILE A 19 -0.74 2.43 -3.36
CA ILE A 19 -1.66 1.31 -3.15
C ILE A 19 -2.93 1.87 -2.52
N VAL A 20 -4.05 1.75 -3.22
CA VAL A 20 -5.37 2.16 -2.74
C VAL A 20 -6.24 0.92 -2.57
N THR A 21 -6.68 0.63 -1.36
CA THR A 21 -7.46 -0.58 -1.04
C THR A 21 -8.78 -0.24 -0.39
N SER A 22 -9.75 -1.14 -0.59
CA SER A 22 -11.00 -1.20 0.17
C SER A 22 -11.12 -2.60 0.78
N SER A 23 -11.62 -2.70 2.01
CA SER A 23 -11.75 -4.00 2.71
C SER A 23 -13.02 -4.05 3.56
N GLY A 24 -13.64 -5.23 3.60
CA GLY A 24 -14.80 -5.51 4.43
C GLY A 24 -14.47 -5.44 5.92
N GLU A 25 -13.38 -6.09 6.31
CA GLU A 25 -12.81 -6.09 7.66
C GLU A 25 -11.84 -4.89 7.89
N PHE A 26 -11.03 -4.97 8.96
CA PHE A 26 -10.16 -3.89 9.43
C PHE A 26 -8.90 -4.37 10.15
N GLY A 27 -7.92 -3.48 10.26
CA GLY A 27 -6.71 -3.69 11.06
C GLY A 27 -5.60 -4.42 10.31
N PHE A 28 -5.54 -4.30 8.98
CA PHE A 28 -4.52 -4.95 8.15
C PHE A 28 -3.20 -4.17 8.05
N GLU A 29 -3.16 -2.96 8.59
CA GLU A 29 -1.95 -2.15 8.65
C GLU A 29 -0.84 -2.81 9.50
N LYS A 30 0.38 -2.31 9.33
CA LYS A 30 1.52 -2.72 10.15
C LYS A 30 1.24 -2.42 11.64
N GLY A 31 1.33 -3.42 12.50
CA GLY A 31 0.97 -3.36 13.92
C GLY A 31 -0.53 -3.54 14.20
N GLY A 32 -1.36 -3.66 13.16
CA GLY A 32 -2.80 -3.88 13.28
C GLY A 32 -3.14 -5.30 13.71
N ILE A 33 -4.34 -5.49 14.27
CA ILE A 33 -4.79 -6.77 14.82
C ILE A 33 -4.86 -7.90 13.77
N ARG A 34 -4.98 -7.56 12.48
CA ARG A 34 -5.01 -8.49 11.35
C ARG A 34 -3.80 -8.36 10.43
N GLU A 35 -2.71 -7.71 10.86
CA GLU A 35 -1.49 -7.54 10.06
C GLU A 35 -1.05 -8.87 9.42
N HIS A 36 -1.04 -9.95 10.19
CA HIS A 36 -0.58 -11.27 9.74
C HIS A 36 -1.53 -11.98 8.77
N SER A 37 -2.80 -11.56 8.71
CA SER A 37 -3.80 -12.07 7.77
C SER A 37 -3.89 -11.23 6.49
N GLY A 38 -3.28 -10.05 6.48
CA GLY A 38 -3.23 -9.19 5.30
C GLY A 38 -2.20 -9.69 4.29
N HIS A 39 -2.66 -10.29 3.18
CA HIS A 39 -1.76 -10.78 2.14
C HIS A 39 -1.62 -9.85 0.93
N LEU A 40 -2.44 -8.80 0.81
CA LEU A 40 -2.41 -7.89 -0.33
C LEU A 40 -1.21 -6.92 -0.27
N ALA A 41 -1.24 -5.97 0.67
CA ALA A 41 -0.20 -4.95 0.79
C ALA A 41 1.20 -5.54 1.05
N PRO A 42 1.39 -6.55 1.93
CA PRO A 42 2.69 -7.20 2.09
C PRO A 42 3.21 -7.89 0.82
N HIS A 43 2.33 -8.49 0.01
CA HIS A 43 2.74 -9.09 -1.25
C HIS A 43 3.17 -8.04 -2.27
N LEU A 44 2.44 -6.93 -2.39
CA LEU A 44 2.83 -5.79 -3.25
C LEU A 44 4.18 -5.21 -2.83
N ARG A 45 4.43 -5.06 -1.51
CA ARG A 45 5.75 -4.62 -1.00
C ARG A 45 6.85 -5.60 -1.38
N THR A 46 6.60 -6.90 -1.36
CA THR A 46 7.57 -7.91 -1.77
C THR A 46 7.94 -7.75 -3.25
N LEU A 47 6.94 -7.59 -4.11
CA LEU A 47 7.13 -7.42 -5.57
C LEU A 47 7.72 -6.06 -5.94
N SER A 48 7.46 -5.01 -5.15
CA SER A 48 7.86 -3.63 -5.42
C SER A 48 9.35 -3.45 -5.74
N LYS A 49 10.21 -4.27 -5.12
CA LYS A 49 11.66 -4.28 -5.36
C LYS A 49 12.01 -4.56 -6.82
N TYR A 50 11.31 -5.50 -7.46
CA TYR A 50 11.52 -5.84 -8.88
C TYR A 50 10.86 -4.84 -9.83
N LEU A 51 9.92 -4.05 -9.33
CA LEU A 51 9.26 -2.96 -10.06
C LEU A 51 10.04 -1.64 -9.98
N GLY A 52 11.21 -1.62 -9.32
CA GLY A 52 12.04 -0.41 -9.22
C GLY A 52 11.44 0.68 -8.34
N VAL A 53 10.65 0.28 -7.35
CA VAL A 53 9.92 1.18 -6.46
C VAL A 53 10.79 1.58 -5.28
N ASP A 54 10.98 2.88 -5.11
CA ASP A 54 11.74 3.46 -3.99
C ASP A 54 10.82 4.00 -2.90
N THR A 55 9.62 4.43 -3.26
CA THR A 55 8.64 5.02 -2.34
C THR A 55 7.29 4.33 -2.49
N ILE A 56 6.69 3.95 -1.36
CA ILE A 56 5.38 3.32 -1.30
C ILE A 56 4.45 4.15 -0.42
N TYR A 57 3.29 4.51 -0.96
CA TYR A 57 2.17 5.06 -0.22
C TYR A 57 1.04 4.05 -0.15
N GLU A 58 0.40 3.92 1.02
CA GLU A 58 -0.78 3.07 1.22
C GLU A 58 -1.95 3.93 1.70
N ILE A 59 -3.10 3.72 1.06
CA ILE A 59 -4.38 4.37 1.35
C ILE A 59 -5.39 3.25 1.51
N ALA A 60 -5.90 3.05 2.73
CA ALA A 60 -6.85 1.98 3.03
C ALA A 60 -8.19 2.56 3.48
N ALA A 61 -9.27 2.06 2.90
CA ALA A 61 -10.64 2.21 3.40
C ALA A 61 -11.13 0.84 3.91
N GLU A 62 -11.50 0.76 5.17
CA GLU A 62 -11.83 -0.47 5.88
C GLU A 62 -13.27 -0.43 6.42
N TYR A 63 -13.68 -1.51 7.09
CA TYR A 63 -14.99 -1.66 7.72
C TYR A 63 -16.18 -1.70 6.75
N GLN A 64 -15.96 -1.96 5.44
CA GLN A 64 -17.01 -1.86 4.42
C GLN A 64 -18.18 -2.83 4.65
N GLU A 65 -17.95 -4.00 5.26
CA GLU A 65 -19.03 -4.96 5.58
C GLU A 65 -19.88 -4.54 6.78
N PHE A 66 -19.36 -3.67 7.66
CA PHE A 66 -20.11 -3.16 8.80
C PHE A 66 -21.05 -2.03 8.41
N GLY A 67 -20.70 -1.25 7.37
CA GLY A 67 -21.54 -0.18 6.84
C GLY A 67 -21.86 0.95 7.82
N ASP A 68 -21.16 1.01 8.95
CA ASP A 68 -21.41 1.94 10.05
C ASP A 68 -20.48 3.16 10.02
N GLU A 69 -20.52 3.95 11.10
CA GLU A 69 -19.72 5.18 11.20
C GLU A 69 -18.22 4.94 11.06
N ARG A 70 -17.71 3.76 11.44
CA ARG A 70 -16.28 3.42 11.27
C ARG A 70 -15.91 3.36 9.80
N HIS A 71 -16.78 2.81 8.96
CA HIS A 71 -16.57 2.80 7.51
C HIS A 71 -16.55 4.23 6.94
N ARG A 72 -17.51 5.07 7.36
CA ARG A 72 -17.57 6.47 6.91
C ARG A 72 -16.30 7.24 7.28
N ILE A 73 -15.83 7.10 8.51
CA ILE A 73 -14.58 7.69 8.99
C ILE A 73 -13.38 7.14 8.20
N SER A 74 -13.34 5.83 7.98
CA SER A 74 -12.25 5.19 7.23
C SER A 74 -12.16 5.70 5.79
N VAL A 75 -13.30 5.82 5.10
CA VAL A 75 -13.36 6.40 3.74
C VAL A 75 -12.96 7.87 3.73
N ALA A 76 -13.39 8.67 4.71
CA ALA A 76 -13.01 10.08 4.81
C ALA A 76 -11.50 10.24 5.02
N ASN A 77 -10.91 9.43 5.89
CA ASN A 77 -9.46 9.41 6.12
C ASN A 77 -8.68 8.96 4.87
N ALA A 78 -9.18 7.95 4.15
CA ALA A 78 -8.59 7.49 2.90
C ALA A 78 -8.59 8.60 1.84
N LYS A 79 -9.70 9.33 1.68
CA LYS A 79 -9.79 10.48 0.76
C LYS A 79 -8.83 11.59 1.14
N TYR A 80 -8.82 12.01 2.40
CA TYR A 80 -7.89 13.04 2.89
C TYR A 80 -6.42 12.65 2.63
N ARG A 81 -6.08 11.38 2.88
CA ARG A 81 -4.73 10.88 2.61
C ARG A 81 -4.40 10.88 1.11
N ALA A 82 -5.35 10.52 0.26
CA ALA A 82 -5.18 10.57 -1.19
C ALA A 82 -4.91 12.00 -1.69
N GLU A 83 -5.68 12.98 -1.21
CA GLU A 83 -5.49 14.40 -1.54
C GLU A 83 -4.11 14.91 -1.09
N ARG A 84 -3.68 14.53 0.11
CA ARG A 84 -2.34 14.86 0.61
C ARG A 84 -1.23 14.28 -0.26
N ILE A 85 -1.31 12.99 -0.59
CA ILE A 85 -0.30 12.34 -1.44
C ILE A 85 -0.30 12.97 -2.83
N ALA A 86 -1.46 13.28 -3.40
CA ALA A 86 -1.54 13.98 -4.67
C ALA A 86 -0.84 15.34 -4.60
N SER A 87 -1.08 16.14 -3.55
CA SER A 87 -0.39 17.41 -3.34
C SER A 87 1.11 17.25 -3.15
N GLU A 88 1.57 16.22 -2.43
CA GLU A 88 2.99 15.94 -2.19
C GLU A 88 3.71 15.51 -3.48
N LEU A 89 3.00 14.88 -4.42
CA LEU A 89 3.57 14.37 -5.68
C LEU A 89 3.43 15.34 -6.88
N THR A 90 2.67 16.43 -6.77
CA THR A 90 2.45 17.42 -7.85
C THR A 90 3.61 18.43 -7.95
N ILE A 91 4.85 17.99 -7.81
CA ILE A 91 6.05 18.84 -7.99
C ILE A 91 6.25 19.16 -9.47
#